data_AF-A0A959NJ63-F1
#
_entry.id   AF-A0A959NJ63-F1
#
_cell.length_a   1.000
_cell.length_b   1.000
_cell.length_c   1.000
_cell.angle_alpha   90.00
_cell.angle_beta   90.00
_cell.angle_gamma   90.00
#
_symmetry.space_group_name_H-M   'P 1'
#
loop_
_entity.id
_entity.type
_entity.pdbx_description
1 polymer ?
#
loop_
_entity_poly.entity_id
_entity_poly.type
_entity_poly.pdbx_seq_one_letter_code
_entity_poly.pdbx_strand_id
1 'polypeptide(L)'
;MKSKIFTAVLLFFYVSIINAQFDKLRPNEGYFGGGFGMTWIDDKPHYSFHLFPEVAFANIGIGLDLNLEFDASGKLRSENFNEFSDYLSIIRYVRYGLKNDPFYARLGALDYATLGHGSIMYMYNNRPSFDARKIGLELDIDFTTFGFETVYGSFGESGVAGLRGYIRPLLLTTLADVPVIGNLELGASFVSDFNEYAGVTSGEIDPQTNKFNATNDEGSVSVIGFDIGLPIIRSGIFGFDLYFDYAQIIDYGSGTALGGIFNFSGMGLVEARAKLERRFNGDDYIPSYFNSF
;
A
#
# COMPACT_ATOMS: atom_id res chain seq x y z
N MET A 1 59.06 -12.09 32.48
CA MET A 1 58.57 -12.10 31.08
C MET A 1 57.09 -11.78 31.08
N LYS A 2 56.67 -10.91 30.17
CA LYS A 2 55.34 -10.30 30.07
C LYS A 2 54.30 -11.31 29.56
N SER A 3 53.09 -11.28 30.09
CA SER A 3 51.90 -11.74 29.38
C SER A 3 50.83 -10.67 29.54
N LYS A 4 50.69 -9.83 28.52
CA LYS A 4 49.54 -8.92 28.39
C LYS A 4 48.46 -9.73 27.70
N ILE A 5 47.41 -10.07 28.43
CA ILE A 5 46.20 -10.67 27.86
C ILE A 5 45.48 -9.55 27.10
N PHE A 6 45.53 -9.60 25.77
CA PHE A 6 44.72 -8.77 24.90
C PHE A 6 43.35 -9.44 24.79
N THR A 7 42.35 -8.89 25.47
CA THR A 7 40.95 -9.26 25.24
C THR A 7 40.54 -8.67 23.90
N ALA A 8 40.47 -9.50 22.86
CA ALA A 8 39.86 -9.14 21.60
C ALA A 8 38.33 -9.10 21.81
N VAL A 9 37.76 -7.91 21.87
CA VAL A 9 36.30 -7.72 21.81
C VAL A 9 35.90 -7.97 20.36
N LEU A 10 35.32 -9.14 20.10
CA LEU A 10 34.70 -9.46 18.82
C LEU A 10 33.36 -8.69 18.75
N LEU A 11 33.38 -7.53 18.12
CA LEU A 11 32.16 -6.83 17.69
C LEU A 11 31.54 -7.63 16.55
N PHE A 12 30.52 -8.43 16.87
CA PHE A 12 29.61 -8.96 15.86
C PHE A 12 28.79 -7.78 15.32
N PHE A 13 29.17 -7.29 14.13
CA PHE A 13 28.28 -6.49 13.32
C PHE A 13 27.18 -7.39 12.79
N TYR A 14 26.03 -7.39 13.46
CA TYR A 14 24.81 -7.93 12.88
C TYR A 14 24.34 -6.94 11.81
N VAL A 15 24.70 -7.19 10.56
CA VAL A 15 24.09 -6.51 9.42
C VAL A 15 22.77 -7.22 9.15
N SER A 16 21.71 -6.80 9.82
CA SER A 16 20.37 -7.04 9.30
C SER A 16 20.21 -6.20 8.06
N ILE A 17 20.08 -6.85 6.90
CA ILE A 17 19.51 -6.22 5.72
C ILE A 17 18.03 -5.99 6.07
N ILE A 18 17.71 -4.78 6.53
CA ILE A 18 16.33 -4.33 6.60
C ILE A 18 15.95 -4.05 5.15
N ASN A 19 15.39 -5.05 4.46
CA ASN A 19 14.66 -4.77 3.24
C ASN A 19 13.45 -3.95 3.68
N ALA A 20 13.45 -2.67 3.35
CA ALA A 20 12.23 -1.88 3.43
C ALA A 20 11.20 -2.60 2.56
N GLN A 21 10.05 -2.97 3.12
CA GLN A 21 8.96 -3.62 2.37
C GLN A 21 8.33 -2.68 1.31
N PHE A 22 8.98 -1.55 1.00
CA PHE A 22 8.48 -0.47 0.16
C PHE A 22 9.04 -0.47 -1.26
N ASP A 23 9.89 -1.45 -1.61
CA ASP A 23 10.55 -1.47 -2.90
C ASP A 23 9.55 -1.75 -4.03
N LYS A 24 9.37 -0.75 -4.90
CA LYS A 24 8.67 -0.92 -6.16
C LYS A 24 9.71 -1.21 -7.22
N LEU A 25 9.63 -2.38 -7.84
CA LEU A 25 10.59 -2.76 -8.89
C LEU A 25 10.70 -1.68 -9.98
N ARG A 26 11.91 -1.25 -10.32
CA ARG A 26 12.12 -0.35 -11.46
C ARG A 26 12.13 -1.14 -12.77
N PRO A 27 12.08 -0.44 -13.92
CA PRO A 27 12.26 -1.10 -15.21
C PRO A 27 13.50 -1.99 -15.24
N ASN A 28 13.32 -3.26 -15.60
CA ASN A 28 14.36 -4.29 -15.73
C ASN A 28 14.93 -4.82 -14.39
N GLU A 29 14.23 -4.62 -13.29
CA GLU A 29 14.53 -5.27 -12.01
C GLU A 29 13.64 -6.50 -11.79
N GLY A 30 14.11 -7.38 -10.92
CA GLY A 30 13.35 -8.54 -10.46
C GLY A 30 13.57 -8.75 -8.97
N TYR A 31 12.52 -9.20 -8.30
CA TYR A 31 12.55 -9.64 -6.92
C TYR A 31 12.08 -11.09 -6.86
N PHE A 32 12.75 -11.88 -6.03
CA PHE A 32 12.33 -13.25 -5.76
C PHE A 32 12.20 -13.42 -4.26
N GLY A 33 10.97 -13.56 -3.80
CA GLY A 33 10.66 -13.89 -2.43
C GLY A 33 9.95 -15.23 -2.33
N GLY A 34 10.01 -15.82 -1.15
CA GLY A 34 9.30 -17.05 -0.85
C GLY A 34 9.25 -17.36 0.63
N GLY A 35 8.43 -18.35 0.97
CA GLY A 35 8.27 -18.91 2.30
C GLY A 35 8.13 -20.43 2.22
N PHE A 36 8.49 -21.10 3.31
CA PHE A 36 8.26 -22.52 3.50
C PHE A 36 7.41 -22.73 4.74
N GLY A 37 6.43 -23.62 4.66
CA GLY A 37 5.54 -23.96 5.76
C GLY A 37 5.31 -25.47 5.85
N MET A 38 4.78 -25.88 7.01
CA MET A 38 4.36 -27.25 7.25
C MET A 38 3.09 -27.24 8.09
N THR A 39 2.06 -27.97 7.62
CA THR A 39 0.76 -28.10 8.28
C THR A 39 0.44 -29.57 8.45
N TRP A 40 -0.24 -29.95 9.55
CA TRP A 40 -0.74 -31.31 9.74
C TRP A 40 -2.22 -31.37 9.37
N ILE A 41 -2.57 -32.26 8.44
CA ILE A 41 -3.95 -32.52 8.01
C ILE A 41 -4.15 -34.03 8.13
N ASP A 42 -5.18 -34.45 8.89
CA ASP A 42 -5.49 -35.86 9.16
C ASP A 42 -4.26 -36.69 9.59
N ASP A 43 -3.53 -36.18 10.59
CA ASP A 43 -2.30 -36.77 11.12
C ASP A 43 -1.19 -37.01 10.08
N LYS A 44 -1.21 -36.27 8.96
CA LYS A 44 -0.16 -36.31 7.93
C LYS A 44 0.44 -34.93 7.67
N PRO A 45 1.76 -34.81 7.57
CA PRO A 45 2.40 -33.54 7.25
C PRO A 45 2.14 -33.18 5.78
N HIS A 46 1.85 -31.90 5.57
CA HIS A 46 1.77 -31.23 4.28
C HIS A 46 2.81 -30.11 4.27
N TYR A 47 3.56 -30.00 3.19
CA TYR A 47 4.64 -29.03 3.04
C TYR A 47 4.24 -27.97 2.03
N SER A 48 4.27 -26.69 2.44
CA SER A 48 3.96 -25.57 1.57
C SER A 48 5.22 -24.82 1.15
N PHE A 49 5.31 -24.52 -0.14
CA PHE A 49 6.30 -23.62 -0.73
C PHE A 49 5.53 -22.47 -1.36
N HIS A 50 5.64 -21.30 -0.74
CA HIS A 50 5.08 -20.08 -1.27
C HIS A 50 6.16 -19.31 -2.00
N LEU A 51 5.96 -19.01 -3.27
CA LEU A 51 6.92 -18.28 -4.09
C LEU A 51 6.21 -17.07 -4.70
N PHE A 52 6.80 -15.90 -4.52
CA PHE A 52 6.23 -14.64 -5.01
C PHE A 52 7.28 -13.84 -5.78
N PRO A 53 7.67 -14.34 -6.97
CA PRO A 53 8.54 -13.57 -7.84
C PRO A 53 7.80 -12.35 -8.39
N GLU A 54 8.52 -11.25 -8.48
CA GLU A 54 8.07 -10.03 -9.13
C GLU A 54 9.11 -9.64 -10.18
N VAL A 55 8.65 -9.25 -11.37
CA VAL A 55 9.53 -8.83 -12.47
C VAL A 55 8.98 -7.56 -13.09
N ALA A 56 9.88 -6.67 -13.50
CA ALA A 56 9.53 -5.47 -14.23
C ALA A 56 10.32 -5.39 -15.54
N PHE A 57 9.63 -5.08 -16.63
CA PHE A 57 10.22 -4.85 -17.95
C PHE A 57 9.63 -3.57 -18.54
N ALA A 58 10.49 -2.64 -18.93
CA ALA A 58 10.07 -1.27 -19.24
C ALA A 58 9.15 -0.74 -18.12
N ASN A 59 8.01 -0.15 -18.47
CA ASN A 59 7.06 0.37 -17.50
C ASN A 59 6.12 -0.70 -16.92
N ILE A 60 6.21 -1.96 -17.35
CA ILE A 60 5.29 -3.02 -16.91
C ILE A 60 5.91 -3.77 -15.74
N GLY A 61 5.17 -3.94 -14.66
CA GLY A 61 5.52 -4.82 -13.54
C GLY A 61 4.49 -5.94 -13.40
N ILE A 62 4.96 -7.17 -13.16
CA ILE A 62 4.11 -8.34 -12.93
C ILE A 62 4.58 -9.01 -11.64
N GLY A 63 3.66 -9.15 -10.69
CA GLY A 63 3.87 -9.96 -9.50
C GLY A 63 3.13 -11.27 -9.62
N LEU A 64 3.78 -12.37 -9.24
CA LEU A 64 3.17 -13.68 -9.18
C LEU A 64 3.05 -14.15 -7.72
N ASP A 65 2.14 -15.09 -7.47
CA ASP A 65 1.85 -15.67 -6.17
C ASP A 65 1.56 -17.16 -6.36
N LEU A 66 2.61 -17.98 -6.26
CA LEU A 66 2.56 -19.43 -6.39
C LEU A 66 2.52 -20.07 -5.01
N ASN A 67 1.47 -20.84 -4.73
CA ASN A 67 1.34 -21.65 -3.53
C ASN A 67 1.37 -23.14 -3.89
N LEU A 68 2.51 -23.79 -3.65
CA LEU A 68 2.72 -25.20 -3.93
C LEU A 68 2.62 -26.00 -2.63
N GLU A 69 1.62 -26.87 -2.52
CA GLU A 69 1.45 -27.75 -1.35
C GLU A 69 1.68 -29.20 -1.74
N PHE A 70 2.53 -29.90 -1.00
CA PHE A 70 2.87 -31.30 -1.21
C PHE A 70 2.46 -32.14 -0.01
N ASP A 71 1.86 -33.29 -0.25
CA ASP A 71 1.60 -34.27 0.80
C ASP A 71 2.90 -34.99 1.25
N ALA A 72 2.78 -35.82 2.28
CA ALA A 72 3.90 -36.61 2.82
C ALA A 72 4.56 -37.55 1.80
N SER A 73 3.90 -37.87 0.68
CA SER A 73 4.46 -38.69 -0.41
C SER A 73 5.15 -37.86 -1.50
N GLY A 74 5.14 -36.53 -1.38
CA GLY A 74 5.68 -35.60 -2.37
C GLY A 74 4.73 -35.36 -3.55
N LYS A 75 3.45 -35.75 -3.44
CA LYS A 75 2.46 -35.46 -4.47
C LYS A 75 1.97 -34.03 -4.32
N LEU A 76 2.03 -33.25 -5.40
CA LEU A 76 1.46 -31.91 -5.44
C LEU A 76 -0.07 -31.98 -5.29
N ARG A 77 -0.60 -31.13 -4.41
CA ARG A 77 -2.03 -30.91 -4.25
C ARG A 77 -2.57 -30.21 -5.50
N SER A 78 -3.37 -30.94 -6.28
CA SER A 78 -3.91 -30.48 -7.56
C SER A 78 -5.07 -29.50 -7.43
N GLU A 79 -5.69 -29.43 -6.26
CA GLU A 79 -6.84 -28.60 -5.93
C GLU A 79 -6.56 -27.10 -6.09
N ASN A 80 -5.29 -26.70 -6.08
CA ASN A 80 -4.85 -25.32 -6.33
C ASN A 80 -4.58 -25.04 -7.82
N PHE A 81 -4.78 -26.00 -8.73
CA PHE A 81 -4.39 -25.94 -10.14
C PHE A 81 -5.34 -26.73 -11.07
N ASN A 82 -6.61 -26.91 -10.70
CA ASN A 82 -7.54 -27.77 -11.45
C ASN A 82 -8.49 -26.96 -12.36
N GLU A 83 -8.72 -25.68 -12.08
CA GLU A 83 -9.58 -24.80 -12.86
C GLU A 83 -8.80 -23.67 -13.55
N PHE A 84 -9.36 -23.09 -14.61
CA PHE A 84 -8.72 -21.97 -15.32
C PHE A 84 -8.53 -20.73 -14.42
N SER A 85 -9.49 -20.50 -13.52
CA SER A 85 -9.45 -19.47 -12.46
C SER A 85 -8.20 -19.62 -11.58
N ASP A 86 -7.78 -20.85 -11.26
CA ASP A 86 -6.60 -21.10 -10.44
C ASP A 86 -5.33 -20.61 -11.12
N TYR A 87 -5.18 -20.84 -12.43
CA TYR A 87 -4.04 -20.33 -13.17
C TYR A 87 -4.04 -18.80 -13.24
N LEU A 88 -5.22 -18.19 -13.41
CA LEU A 88 -5.34 -16.74 -13.40
C LEU A 88 -4.95 -16.15 -12.03
N SER A 89 -5.25 -16.89 -10.95
CA SER A 89 -4.96 -16.49 -9.58
C SER A 89 -3.48 -16.45 -9.22
N ILE A 90 -2.62 -17.07 -10.05
CA ILE A 90 -1.16 -16.97 -9.93
C ILE A 90 -0.70 -15.54 -10.21
N ILE A 91 -1.42 -14.79 -11.06
CA ILE A 91 -1.11 -13.39 -11.34
C ILE A 91 -1.60 -12.57 -10.15
N ARG A 92 -0.67 -12.18 -9.28
CA ARG A 92 -0.97 -11.38 -8.09
C ARG A 92 -1.31 -9.96 -8.46
N TYR A 93 -0.54 -9.36 -9.37
CA TYR A 93 -0.84 -8.05 -9.91
C TYR A 93 -0.15 -7.83 -11.25
N VAL A 94 -0.72 -6.90 -12.03
CA VAL A 94 -0.04 -6.27 -13.17
C VAL A 94 -0.08 -4.76 -12.94
N ARG A 95 1.03 -4.08 -13.21
CA ARG A 95 1.10 -2.62 -13.15
C ARG A 95 1.76 -2.02 -14.38
N TYR A 96 1.43 -0.77 -14.64
CA TYR A 96 2.12 0.12 -15.55
C TYR A 96 2.61 1.34 -14.77
N GLY A 97 3.88 1.70 -14.93
CA GLY A 97 4.53 2.83 -14.26
C GLY A 97 4.75 2.61 -12.77
N LEU A 98 5.19 3.68 -12.12
CA LEU A 98 5.38 3.82 -10.68
C LEU A 98 4.53 4.99 -10.17
N LYS A 99 4.18 4.99 -8.89
CA LYS A 99 3.53 6.17 -8.27
C LYS A 99 4.37 7.42 -8.53
N ASN A 100 3.71 8.53 -8.86
CA ASN A 100 4.28 9.81 -9.30
C ASN A 100 4.80 9.84 -10.75
N ASP A 101 4.73 8.76 -11.51
CA ASP A 101 4.83 8.85 -12.97
C ASP A 101 3.59 9.55 -13.54
N PRO A 102 3.65 10.17 -14.74
CA PRO A 102 2.50 10.82 -15.36
C PRO A 102 1.28 9.91 -15.55
N PHE A 103 1.51 8.60 -15.65
CA PHE A 103 0.46 7.60 -15.69
C PHE A 103 0.92 6.37 -14.90
N TYR A 104 0.15 6.02 -13.87
CA TYR A 104 0.33 4.82 -13.06
C TYR A 104 -0.97 4.04 -13.03
N ALA A 105 -0.90 2.74 -13.28
CA ALA A 105 -2.04 1.84 -13.08
C ALA A 105 -1.58 0.54 -12.46
N ARG A 106 -2.34 -0.02 -11.54
CA ARG A 106 -2.11 -1.35 -10.96
C ARG A 106 -3.43 -2.07 -10.82
N LEU A 107 -3.50 -3.30 -11.30
CA LEU A 107 -4.64 -4.19 -11.19
C LEU A 107 -4.23 -5.47 -10.46
N GLY A 108 -4.99 -5.88 -9.45
CA GLY A 108 -4.72 -7.08 -8.64
C GLY A 108 -4.60 -6.78 -7.15
N ALA A 109 -3.69 -7.44 -6.45
CA ALA A 109 -3.37 -7.14 -5.06
C ALA A 109 -2.85 -5.71 -4.94
N LEU A 110 -3.31 -4.98 -3.92
CA LEU A 110 -2.82 -3.66 -3.54
C LEU A 110 -2.09 -3.83 -2.21
N ASP A 111 -0.78 -3.60 -2.19
CA ASP A 111 0.01 -3.91 -1.00
C ASP A 111 0.20 -2.69 -0.09
N TYR A 112 0.37 -1.51 -0.69
CA TYR A 112 0.71 -0.26 -0.02
C TYR A 112 0.06 0.95 -0.70
N ALA A 113 -1.22 0.81 -1.09
CA ALA A 113 -1.95 1.87 -1.76
C ALA A 113 -2.03 3.11 -0.86
N THR A 114 -1.74 4.28 -1.42
CA THR A 114 -1.73 5.55 -0.69
C THR A 114 -2.32 6.62 -1.59
N LEU A 115 -3.17 7.47 -1.02
CA LEU A 115 -3.70 8.67 -1.68
C LEU A 115 -3.04 9.93 -1.11
N GLY A 116 -2.59 10.81 -1.98
CA GLY A 116 -1.86 12.04 -1.64
C GLY A 116 -0.72 11.77 -0.68
N HIS A 117 -0.68 12.50 0.44
CA HIS A 117 0.35 12.33 1.47
C HIS A 117 0.01 11.25 2.52
N GLY A 118 -1.16 10.60 2.41
CA GLY A 118 -1.58 9.51 3.28
C GLY A 118 -2.36 9.91 4.53
N SER A 119 -2.95 11.10 4.59
CA SER A 119 -3.72 11.51 5.78
C SER A 119 -5.07 10.80 5.90
N ILE A 120 -5.66 10.35 4.78
CA ILE A 120 -6.90 9.55 4.77
C ILE A 120 -6.61 8.07 4.53
N MET A 121 -5.85 7.75 3.47
CA MET A 121 -5.49 6.38 3.11
C MET A 121 -3.96 6.26 3.00
N TYR A 122 -3.36 5.39 3.84
CA TYR A 122 -1.91 5.21 3.88
C TYR A 122 -1.55 3.74 3.96
N MET A 123 -0.75 3.29 2.99
CA MET A 123 -0.30 1.90 2.94
C MET A 123 -1.45 0.90 3.02
N TYR A 124 -2.60 1.23 2.42
CA TYR A 124 -3.77 0.36 2.41
C TYR A 124 -3.47 -0.94 1.65
N ASN A 125 -3.89 -2.05 2.25
CA ASN A 125 -3.76 -3.39 1.72
C ASN A 125 -5.15 -4.00 1.58
N ASN A 126 -5.50 -4.43 0.36
CA ASN A 126 -6.81 -5.05 0.11
C ASN A 126 -6.87 -6.55 0.43
N ARG A 127 -5.75 -7.14 0.86
CA ARG A 127 -5.56 -8.56 1.17
C ARG A 127 -4.92 -8.70 2.57
N PRO A 128 -5.72 -8.74 3.65
CA PRO A 128 -5.18 -8.91 5.00
C PRO A 128 -4.50 -10.28 5.21
N SER A 129 -4.75 -11.27 4.36
CA SER A 129 -4.05 -12.55 4.36
C SER A 129 -3.74 -13.04 2.94
N PHE A 130 -2.80 -13.97 2.83
CA PHE A 130 -2.45 -14.61 1.56
C PHE A 130 -3.64 -15.37 0.95
N ASP A 131 -4.49 -15.96 1.79
CA ASP A 131 -5.71 -16.68 1.39
C ASP A 131 -6.86 -15.76 0.98
N ALA A 132 -6.93 -14.55 1.56
CA ALA A 132 -7.97 -13.56 1.27
C ALA A 132 -7.64 -12.76 0.01
N ARG A 133 -7.69 -13.41 -1.15
CA ARG A 133 -7.38 -12.79 -2.45
C ARG A 133 -8.45 -11.78 -2.85
N LYS A 134 -8.00 -10.55 -3.17
CA LYS A 134 -8.83 -9.49 -3.74
C LYS A 134 -8.15 -8.87 -4.95
N ILE A 135 -8.96 -8.50 -5.94
CA ILE A 135 -8.53 -7.75 -7.12
C ILE A 135 -9.00 -6.32 -6.94
N GLY A 136 -8.07 -5.40 -6.74
CA GLY A 136 -8.29 -3.97 -6.68
C GLY A 136 -7.62 -3.23 -7.84
N LEU A 137 -7.82 -1.92 -7.86
CA LEU A 137 -7.26 -0.98 -8.82
C LEU A 137 -6.58 0.18 -8.09
N GLU A 138 -5.39 0.56 -8.53
CA GLU A 138 -4.85 1.91 -8.35
C GLU A 138 -4.71 2.56 -9.73
N LEU A 139 -5.11 3.83 -9.85
CA LEU A 139 -4.97 4.61 -11.08
C LEU A 139 -4.61 6.05 -10.73
N ASP A 140 -3.46 6.52 -11.23
CA ASP A 140 -3.03 7.90 -11.09
C ASP A 140 -2.69 8.47 -12.46
N ILE A 141 -3.16 9.68 -12.74
CA ILE A 141 -2.86 10.40 -13.98
C ILE A 141 -2.52 11.85 -13.66
N ASP A 142 -1.35 12.29 -14.12
CA ASP A 142 -0.86 13.66 -13.98
C ASP A 142 -0.79 14.36 -15.35
N PHE A 143 -1.61 15.39 -15.53
CA PHE A 143 -1.64 16.25 -16.72
C PHE A 143 -0.79 17.51 -16.56
N THR A 144 0.21 17.48 -15.67
CA THR A 144 1.09 18.60 -15.28
C THR A 144 0.37 19.69 -14.47
N THR A 145 -0.71 20.27 -14.98
CA THR A 145 -1.45 21.35 -14.30
C THR A 145 -2.53 20.83 -13.35
N PHE A 146 -3.00 19.60 -13.57
CA PHE A 146 -3.97 18.93 -12.73
C PHE A 146 -3.78 17.42 -12.83
N GLY A 147 -4.35 16.68 -11.90
CA GLY A 147 -4.32 15.23 -11.95
C GLY A 147 -5.30 14.62 -10.97
N PHE A 148 -5.31 13.30 -10.96
CA PHE A 148 -6.10 12.54 -10.00
C PHE A 148 -5.42 11.23 -9.64
N GLU A 149 -5.76 10.72 -8.46
CA GLU A 149 -5.35 9.43 -7.92
C GLU A 149 -6.59 8.68 -7.48
N THR A 150 -6.66 7.38 -7.72
CA THR A 150 -7.82 6.55 -7.41
C THR A 150 -7.37 5.22 -6.83
N VAL A 151 -8.10 4.74 -5.82
CA VAL A 151 -7.97 3.40 -5.26
C VAL A 151 -9.34 2.75 -5.22
N TYR A 152 -9.44 1.51 -5.70
CA TYR A 152 -10.63 0.68 -5.55
C TYR A 152 -10.22 -0.68 -5.01
N GLY A 153 -10.69 -1.03 -3.81
CA GLY A 153 -10.15 -2.13 -3.04
C GLY A 153 -10.51 -3.52 -3.57
N SER A 154 -11.71 -3.70 -4.13
CA SER A 154 -12.18 -5.01 -4.58
C SER A 154 -13.23 -4.89 -5.70
N PHE A 155 -13.07 -5.64 -6.78
CA PHE A 155 -14.12 -5.83 -7.80
C PHE A 155 -15.12 -6.94 -7.46
N GLY A 156 -14.80 -7.84 -6.54
CA GLY A 156 -15.66 -8.99 -6.21
C GLY A 156 -16.77 -8.68 -5.21
N GLU A 157 -16.56 -7.66 -4.38
CA GLU A 157 -17.48 -7.21 -3.34
C GLU A 157 -17.36 -5.70 -3.16
N SER A 158 -18.41 -5.05 -2.66
CA SER A 158 -18.33 -3.66 -2.26
C SER A 158 -17.34 -3.51 -1.11
N GLY A 159 -16.50 -2.48 -1.17
CA GLY A 159 -15.47 -2.23 -0.16
C GLY A 159 -14.91 -0.83 -0.29
N VAL A 160 -13.67 -0.63 0.15
CA VAL A 160 -13.02 0.68 0.17
C VAL A 160 -12.81 1.22 -1.25
N ALA A 161 -13.26 2.45 -1.50
CA ALA A 161 -12.89 3.22 -2.68
C ALA A 161 -12.45 4.63 -2.29
N GLY A 162 -11.49 5.19 -3.02
CA GLY A 162 -10.97 6.52 -2.78
C GLY A 162 -10.60 7.23 -4.07
N LEU A 163 -10.80 8.55 -4.08
CA LEU A 163 -10.46 9.45 -5.17
C LEU A 163 -9.82 10.71 -4.58
N ARG A 164 -8.72 11.14 -5.18
CA ARG A 164 -8.12 12.45 -4.97
C ARG A 164 -8.03 13.16 -6.31
N GLY A 165 -8.46 14.40 -6.37
CA GLY A 165 -8.20 15.30 -7.49
C GLY A 165 -7.34 16.47 -7.03
N TYR A 166 -6.40 16.92 -7.87
CA TYR A 166 -5.52 18.04 -7.53
C TYR A 166 -5.25 18.96 -8.71
N ILE A 167 -4.87 20.20 -8.40
CA ILE A 167 -4.46 21.22 -9.37
C ILE A 167 -3.16 21.90 -8.93
N ARG A 168 -2.41 22.42 -9.90
CA ARG A 168 -1.22 23.24 -9.73
C ARG A 168 -1.47 24.62 -10.33
N PRO A 169 -2.22 25.50 -9.63
CA PRO A 169 -2.77 26.71 -10.24
C PRO A 169 -1.69 27.71 -10.66
N LEU A 170 -0.55 27.73 -9.98
CA LEU A 170 0.51 28.70 -10.25
C LEU A 170 1.22 28.45 -11.59
N LEU A 171 1.16 27.24 -12.13
CA LEU A 171 1.61 26.91 -13.49
C LEU A 171 0.81 27.63 -14.59
N LEU A 172 -0.38 28.15 -14.28
CA LEU A 172 -1.21 28.93 -15.21
C LEU A 172 -0.96 30.44 -15.14
N THR A 173 0.03 30.87 -14.35
CA THR A 173 0.30 32.29 -14.08
C THR A 173 1.76 32.62 -14.38
N THR A 174 2.15 33.89 -14.22
CA THR A 174 3.55 34.32 -14.30
C THR A 174 4.43 33.74 -13.18
N LEU A 175 3.84 33.05 -12.20
CA LEU A 175 4.57 32.39 -11.11
C LEU A 175 5.03 30.97 -11.45
N ALA A 176 4.71 30.45 -12.64
CA ALA A 176 5.10 29.11 -13.09
C ALA A 176 6.62 28.87 -13.03
N ASP A 177 7.41 29.89 -13.39
CA ASP A 177 8.87 29.81 -13.43
C ASP A 177 9.54 30.10 -12.08
N VAL A 178 8.77 30.50 -11.05
CA VAL A 178 9.34 30.78 -9.74
C VAL A 178 9.69 29.45 -9.06
N PRO A 179 10.97 29.20 -8.74
CA PRO A 179 11.39 27.93 -8.15
C PRO A 179 10.58 27.61 -6.89
N VAL A 180 10.31 26.32 -6.68
CA VAL A 180 9.50 25.78 -5.57
C VAL A 180 8.01 26.12 -5.67
N ILE A 181 7.66 27.42 -5.63
CA ILE A 181 6.25 27.83 -5.51
C ILE A 181 5.43 27.55 -6.77
N GLY A 182 6.03 27.56 -7.97
CA GLY A 182 5.31 27.28 -9.21
C GLY A 182 4.61 25.92 -9.21
N ASN A 183 5.12 24.97 -8.43
CA ASN A 183 4.58 23.61 -8.30
C ASN A 183 3.66 23.41 -7.09
N LEU A 184 3.17 24.49 -6.47
CA LEU A 184 2.17 24.40 -5.40
C LEU A 184 0.97 23.58 -5.89
N GLU A 185 0.64 22.54 -5.15
CA GLU A 185 -0.45 21.62 -5.43
C GLU A 185 -1.57 21.82 -4.40
N LEU A 186 -2.81 21.88 -4.88
CA LEU A 186 -4.02 21.93 -4.05
C LEU A 186 -4.88 20.73 -4.40
N GLY A 187 -5.14 19.87 -3.40
CA GLY A 187 -5.87 18.63 -3.56
C GLY A 187 -7.16 18.58 -2.74
N ALA A 188 -8.11 17.78 -3.21
CA ALA A 188 -9.28 17.35 -2.46
C ALA A 188 -9.46 15.85 -2.62
N SER A 189 -9.85 15.18 -1.53
CA SER A 189 -9.94 13.73 -1.46
C SER A 189 -11.26 13.29 -0.85
N PHE A 190 -11.77 12.15 -1.32
CA PHE A 190 -12.89 11.43 -0.72
C PHE A 190 -12.56 9.94 -0.70
N VAL A 191 -12.74 9.29 0.46
CA VAL A 191 -12.54 7.85 0.63
C VAL A 191 -13.70 7.30 1.46
N SER A 192 -14.25 6.15 1.08
CA SER A 192 -15.36 5.53 1.79
C SER A 192 -15.27 4.02 1.74
N ASP A 193 -15.76 3.35 2.78
CA ASP A 193 -15.99 1.90 2.77
C ASP A 193 -17.45 1.59 2.43
N PHE A 194 -17.68 1.01 1.26
CA PHE A 194 -19.01 0.64 0.79
C PHE A 194 -19.41 -0.79 1.16
N ASN A 195 -18.62 -1.48 1.99
CA ASN A 195 -19.01 -2.80 2.47
C ASN A 195 -20.26 -2.73 3.36
N GLU A 196 -21.16 -3.70 3.23
CA GLU A 196 -22.41 -3.73 4.01
C GLU A 196 -22.17 -3.89 5.53
N TYR A 197 -20.99 -4.36 5.94
CA TYR A 197 -20.62 -4.52 7.34
C TYR A 197 -19.66 -3.43 7.84
N ALA A 198 -19.36 -2.40 7.04
CA ALA A 198 -18.35 -1.39 7.38
C ALA A 198 -18.67 -0.62 8.68
N GLY A 199 -19.96 -0.38 8.94
CA GLY A 199 -20.45 0.33 10.13
C GLY A 199 -20.98 -0.57 11.24
N VAL A 200 -20.90 -1.88 11.08
CA VAL A 200 -21.50 -2.81 12.04
C VAL A 200 -20.62 -2.91 13.29
N THR A 201 -21.13 -2.41 14.40
CA THR A 201 -20.43 -2.41 15.70
C THR A 201 -20.93 -3.49 16.65
N SER A 202 -22.11 -4.06 16.39
CA SER A 202 -22.63 -5.21 17.14
C SER A 202 -23.60 -6.05 16.29
N GLY A 203 -23.68 -7.34 16.60
CA GLY A 203 -24.64 -8.24 16.01
C GLY A 203 -24.67 -9.60 16.70
N GLU A 204 -25.65 -10.42 16.31
CA GLU A 204 -25.88 -11.75 16.86
C GLU A 204 -25.95 -12.78 15.73
N ILE A 205 -25.54 -14.01 16.01
CA ILE A 205 -25.74 -15.13 15.08
C ILE A 205 -27.07 -15.79 15.43
N ASP A 206 -27.99 -15.82 14.48
CA ASP A 206 -29.25 -16.53 14.64
C ASP A 206 -28.98 -18.04 14.77
N PRO A 207 -29.34 -18.67 15.91
CA PRO A 207 -29.04 -20.08 16.16
C PRO A 207 -29.83 -21.06 15.28
N GLN A 208 -30.89 -20.61 14.61
CA GLN A 208 -31.66 -21.45 13.69
C GLN A 208 -31.14 -21.37 12.25
N THR A 209 -30.69 -20.19 11.82
CA THR A 209 -30.28 -19.97 10.43
C THR A 209 -28.76 -19.89 10.24
N ASN A 210 -27.98 -19.82 11.34
CA ASN A 210 -26.54 -19.56 11.35
C ASN A 210 -26.14 -18.30 10.55
N LYS A 211 -27.05 -17.33 10.42
CA LYS A 211 -26.78 -16.05 9.78
C LYS A 211 -26.42 -15.01 10.83
N PHE A 212 -25.44 -14.19 10.51
CA PHE A 212 -25.14 -12.99 11.29
C PHE A 212 -26.20 -11.92 11.02
N ASN A 213 -26.76 -11.36 12.08
CA ASN A 213 -27.71 -10.26 12.05
C ASN A 213 -27.10 -9.07 12.80
N ALA A 214 -26.83 -7.97 12.11
CA ALA A 214 -26.38 -6.74 12.74
C ALA A 214 -27.47 -6.18 13.65
N THR A 215 -27.10 -5.83 14.88
CA THR A 215 -27.98 -5.18 15.87
C THR A 215 -27.74 -3.69 15.97
N ASN A 216 -26.52 -3.24 15.66
CA ASN A 216 -26.17 -1.84 15.49
C ASN A 216 -25.31 -1.69 14.25
N ASP A 217 -25.70 -0.77 13.37
CA ASP A 217 -25.00 -0.44 12.14
C ASP A 217 -25.00 1.08 11.97
N GLU A 218 -23.80 1.66 12.02
CA GLU A 218 -23.57 3.10 11.90
C GLU A 218 -23.36 3.54 10.44
N GLY A 219 -23.49 2.60 9.49
CA GLY A 219 -23.37 2.85 8.06
C GLY A 219 -21.92 2.99 7.56
N SER A 220 -21.76 3.39 6.30
CA SER A 220 -20.45 3.47 5.68
C SER A 220 -19.57 4.56 6.30
N VAL A 221 -18.33 4.19 6.65
CA VAL A 221 -17.34 5.18 7.08
C VAL A 221 -16.81 5.93 5.87
N SER A 222 -16.97 7.25 5.88
CA SER A 222 -16.59 8.13 4.78
C SER A 222 -15.73 9.28 5.28
N VAL A 223 -14.69 9.63 4.53
CA VAL A 223 -13.71 10.65 4.90
C VAL A 223 -13.50 11.59 3.73
N ILE A 224 -13.64 12.89 4.00
CA ILE A 224 -13.29 13.96 3.07
C ILE A 224 -12.01 14.64 3.53
N GLY A 225 -11.26 15.21 2.58
CA GLY A 225 -10.09 16.02 2.93
C GLY A 225 -9.71 17.04 1.88
N PHE A 226 -8.89 17.97 2.33
CA PHE A 226 -8.24 18.99 1.51
C PHE A 226 -6.76 18.97 1.85
N ASP A 227 -5.91 19.12 0.85
CA ASP A 227 -4.47 19.09 1.03
C ASP A 227 -3.76 20.18 0.21
N ILE A 228 -2.61 20.59 0.72
CA ILE A 228 -1.67 21.50 0.08
C ILE A 228 -0.33 20.80 0.03
N GLY A 229 0.21 20.60 -1.18
CA GLY A 229 1.53 20.05 -1.42
C GLY A 229 2.47 21.11 -1.98
N LEU A 230 3.73 21.10 -1.55
CA LEU A 230 4.77 21.98 -2.08
C LEU A 230 6.05 21.18 -2.33
N PRO A 231 6.33 20.80 -3.59
CA PRO A 231 7.58 20.17 -3.98
C PRO A 231 8.74 21.17 -3.87
N ILE A 232 9.59 20.99 -2.86
CA ILE A 232 10.74 21.86 -2.61
C ILE A 232 11.92 21.46 -3.50
N ILE A 233 12.15 20.15 -3.62
CA ILE A 233 13.25 19.58 -4.43
C ILE A 233 12.71 18.40 -5.23
N ARG A 234 12.99 18.42 -6.53
CA ARG A 234 12.76 17.30 -7.45
C ARG A 234 14.02 17.08 -8.27
N SER A 235 14.69 15.95 -8.04
CA SER A 235 15.85 15.52 -8.82
C SER A 235 15.84 13.99 -8.96
N GLY A 236 16.70 13.43 -9.82
CA GLY A 236 16.80 11.97 -9.98
C GLY A 236 17.34 11.23 -8.75
N ILE A 237 17.90 11.93 -7.77
CA ILE A 237 18.53 11.35 -6.57
C ILE A 237 17.77 11.76 -5.30
N PHE A 238 17.39 13.03 -5.19
CA PHE A 238 16.72 13.59 -4.02
C PHE A 238 15.35 14.16 -4.38
N GLY A 239 14.36 13.84 -3.55
CA GLY A 239 13.06 14.50 -3.54
C GLY A 239 12.74 15.00 -2.14
N PHE A 240 12.18 16.21 -2.04
CA PHE A 240 11.66 16.73 -0.78
C PHE A 240 10.36 17.49 -1.01
N ASP A 241 9.31 17.05 -0.32
CA ASP A 241 7.99 17.65 -0.34
C ASP A 241 7.62 18.16 1.06
N LEU A 242 7.02 19.34 1.13
CA LEU A 242 6.27 19.80 2.29
C LEU A 242 4.79 19.69 2.00
N TYR A 243 3.99 19.38 3.02
CA TYR A 243 2.55 19.34 2.85
C TYR A 243 1.79 19.70 4.13
N PHE A 244 0.56 20.13 3.92
CA PHE A 244 -0.47 20.28 4.95
C PHE A 244 -1.74 19.58 4.48
N ASP A 245 -2.32 18.75 5.34
CA ASP A 245 -3.57 18.04 5.06
C ASP A 245 -4.59 18.35 6.16
N TYR A 246 -5.85 18.45 5.77
CA TYR A 246 -7.02 18.39 6.64
C TYR A 246 -7.88 17.21 6.21
N ALA A 247 -8.37 16.43 7.17
CA ALA A 247 -9.30 15.35 6.93
C ALA A 247 -10.41 15.33 7.98
N GLN A 248 -11.62 14.96 7.56
CA GLN A 248 -12.78 14.81 8.41
C GLN A 248 -13.45 13.48 8.10
N ILE A 249 -13.61 12.66 9.14
CA ILE A 249 -14.47 11.47 9.09
C ILE A 249 -15.90 11.97 9.28
N ILE A 250 -16.76 11.74 8.30
CA ILE A 250 -18.15 12.21 8.31
C ILE A 250 -18.87 11.61 9.52
N ASP A 251 -19.60 12.45 10.26
CA ASP A 251 -20.29 12.12 11.52
C ASP A 251 -19.40 11.83 12.74
N TYR A 252 -18.07 11.92 12.59
CA TYR A 252 -17.11 11.78 13.68
C TYR A 252 -16.20 13.03 13.76
N GLY A 253 -14.90 12.83 13.99
CA GLY A 253 -13.91 13.89 14.17
C GLY A 253 -13.17 14.32 12.92
N SER A 254 -12.33 15.34 13.11
CA SER A 254 -11.38 15.82 12.11
C SER A 254 -9.98 15.97 12.68
N GLY A 255 -9.00 16.03 11.78
CA GLY A 255 -7.61 16.25 12.13
C GLY A 255 -6.84 16.91 11.02
N THR A 256 -5.66 17.41 11.38
CA THR A 256 -4.72 18.02 10.44
C THR A 256 -3.35 17.39 10.56
N ALA A 257 -2.61 17.38 9.46
CA ALA A 257 -1.24 16.94 9.40
C ALA A 257 -0.37 18.00 8.72
N LEU A 258 0.79 18.30 9.31
CA LEU A 258 1.84 19.09 8.69
C LEU A 258 3.09 18.21 8.64
N GLY A 259 3.65 18.01 7.45
CA GLY A 259 4.80 17.12 7.33
C GLY A 259 5.68 17.38 6.14
N GLY A 260 6.74 16.57 6.08
CA GLY A 260 7.64 16.52 4.95
C GLY A 260 7.99 15.09 4.58
N ILE A 261 8.08 14.83 3.27
CA ILE A 261 8.48 13.54 2.70
C ILE A 261 9.82 13.73 2.00
N PHE A 262 10.81 12.97 2.44
CA PHE A 262 12.12 12.90 1.82
C PHE A 262 12.27 11.57 1.08
N ASN A 263 12.69 11.64 -0.18
CA ASN A 263 12.99 10.48 -1.02
C ASN A 263 14.44 10.54 -1.46
N PHE A 264 15.13 9.41 -1.37
CA PHE A 264 16.48 9.21 -1.86
C PHE A 264 16.54 8.00 -2.79
N SER A 265 17.15 8.18 -3.96
CA SER A 265 17.37 7.17 -4.98
C SER A 265 18.84 7.19 -5.39
N GLY A 266 19.67 6.41 -4.69
CA GLY A 266 21.11 6.34 -4.89
C GLY A 266 21.51 5.30 -5.94
N MET A 267 21.76 5.75 -7.18
CA MET A 267 22.39 4.96 -8.26
C MET A 267 21.74 3.58 -8.55
N GLY A 268 20.45 3.41 -8.23
CA GLY A 268 19.74 2.12 -8.38
C GLY A 268 20.16 1.04 -7.38
N LEU A 269 20.90 1.39 -6.34
CA LEU A 269 21.35 0.44 -5.30
C LEU A 269 20.65 0.64 -3.97
N VAL A 270 20.31 1.89 -3.64
CA VAL A 270 19.70 2.24 -2.36
C VAL A 270 18.52 3.16 -2.60
N GLU A 271 17.37 2.73 -2.10
CA GLU A 271 16.19 3.57 -1.94
C GLU A 271 15.93 3.85 -0.46
N ALA A 272 15.61 5.09 -0.16
CA ALA A 272 15.14 5.45 1.18
C ALA A 272 14.01 6.46 1.07
N ARG A 273 12.93 6.20 1.80
CA ARG A 273 11.83 7.13 1.99
C ARG A 273 11.68 7.40 3.47
N ALA A 274 11.67 8.68 3.85
CA ALA A 274 11.43 9.12 5.20
C ALA A 274 10.27 10.10 5.23
N LYS A 275 9.35 9.92 6.17
CA LYS A 275 8.21 10.81 6.41
C LYS A 275 8.32 11.34 7.83
N LEU A 276 8.36 12.66 7.98
CA LEU A 276 8.26 13.33 9.28
C LEU A 276 6.97 14.14 9.29
N GLU A 277 6.09 13.87 10.25
CA GLU A 277 4.75 14.47 10.28
C GLU A 277 4.37 14.82 11.71
N ARG A 278 3.76 15.98 11.88
CA ARG A 278 3.06 16.39 13.10
C ARG A 278 1.57 16.39 12.84
N ARG A 279 0.83 15.66 13.66
CA ARG A 279 -0.63 15.55 13.59
C ARG A 279 -1.30 16.33 14.72
N PHE A 280 -2.41 16.97 14.43
CA PHE A 280 -3.31 17.59 15.41
C PHE A 280 -4.69 16.99 15.20
N ASN A 281 -5.06 16.07 16.09
CA ASN A 281 -6.28 15.28 15.97
C ASN A 281 -7.29 15.78 16.99
N GLY A 282 -8.52 16.02 16.55
CA GLY A 282 -9.66 16.24 17.44
C GLY A 282 -10.16 14.94 18.05
N ASP A 283 -11.19 15.07 18.89
CA ASP A 283 -11.94 13.93 19.42
C ASP A 283 -12.57 13.15 18.26
N ASP A 284 -12.69 11.83 18.42
CA ASP A 284 -13.27 10.89 17.45
C ASP A 284 -12.63 10.93 16.04
N TYR A 285 -11.36 11.31 15.95
CA TYR A 285 -10.58 11.27 14.71
C TYR A 285 -9.40 10.29 14.80
N ILE A 286 -9.36 9.35 13.86
CA ILE A 286 -8.24 8.44 13.68
C ILE A 286 -7.52 8.80 12.36
N PRO A 287 -6.24 9.21 12.42
CA PRO A 287 -5.49 9.57 11.23
C PRO A 287 -5.20 8.34 10.36
N SER A 288 -5.20 8.52 9.04
CA SER A 288 -4.95 7.43 8.09
C SER A 288 -5.90 6.25 8.32
N TYR A 289 -7.20 6.49 8.55
CA TYR A 289 -8.21 5.46 8.89
C TYR A 289 -8.15 4.23 7.98
N PHE A 290 -7.96 4.44 6.67
CA PHE A 290 -7.76 3.36 5.71
C PHE A 290 -6.28 3.01 5.58
N ASN A 291 -5.80 2.10 6.44
CA ASN A 291 -4.41 1.66 6.45
C ASN A 291 -4.30 0.13 6.64
N SER A 292 -3.07 -0.37 6.78
CA SER A 292 -2.77 -1.79 7.07
C SER A 292 -2.11 -2.06 8.43
N PHE A 293 -1.98 -1.04 9.29
CA PHE A 293 -1.20 -1.09 10.55
C PHE A 293 -1.93 -0.47 11.73
#